data_AF-D1AKW2-F1
#
_entry.id   AF-D1AKW2-F1
#
_cell.length_a   1.000
_cell.length_b   1.000
_cell.length_c   1.000
_cell.angle_alpha   90.00
_cell.angle_beta   90.00
_cell.angle_gamma   90.00
#
_symmetry.space_group_name_H-M   'P 1'
#
loop_
_entity.id
_entity.type
_entity.pdbx_description
1 polymer ?
#
loop_
_entity_poly.entity_id
_entity_poly.type
_entity_poly.pdbx_seq_one_letter_code
_entity_poly.pdbx_strand_id
1 'polypeptide(L)'
;MKYKNKRGSLLIENLLALLYITAVLLPFSHLYIKVFKTNILLEKKERESVFLENIPEYLENTGYQNLETKTGKKSFTSFKDFCNFFHLSCFETKEKENTLINIDIQKTEYYYLNKNLQKLFIFKITTDTKELYYIPYLEDYEK
;
A
#
# COMPACT_ATOMS: atom_id res chain seq x y z
N MET A 1 61.86 -7.98 -38.70
CA MET A 1 60.95 -8.16 -37.55
C MET A 1 60.60 -6.82 -36.94
N LYS A 2 59.40 -6.28 -37.17
CA LYS A 2 58.93 -5.02 -36.54
C LYS A 2 57.95 -5.36 -35.42
N TYR A 3 58.45 -5.58 -34.21
CA TYR A 3 57.64 -5.46 -32.99
C TYR A 3 57.51 -3.96 -32.68
N LYS A 4 56.58 -3.25 -33.33
CA LYS A 4 56.27 -1.84 -32.99
C LYS A 4 54.83 -1.75 -32.47
N ASN A 5 54.71 -1.25 -31.23
CA ASN A 5 53.55 -0.58 -30.65
C ASN A 5 52.21 -1.34 -30.44
N LYS A 6 52.23 -2.62 -30.09
CA LYS A 6 50.99 -3.30 -29.65
C LYS A 6 50.43 -2.77 -28.32
N ARG A 7 51.28 -2.35 -27.37
CA ARG A 7 50.84 -1.85 -26.04
C ARG A 7 50.14 -0.48 -26.09
N GLY A 8 50.59 0.43 -26.96
CA GLY A 8 50.00 1.77 -27.10
C GLY A 8 48.62 1.74 -27.78
N SER A 9 48.45 0.89 -28.80
CA SER A 9 47.15 0.64 -29.44
C SER A 9 46.15 0.08 -28.43
N LEU A 10 46.57 -0.91 -27.63
CA LEU A 10 45.73 -1.55 -26.62
C LEU A 10 45.24 -0.57 -25.53
N LEU A 11 46.07 0.41 -25.15
CA LEU A 11 45.70 1.45 -24.19
C LEU A 11 44.66 2.41 -24.76
N ILE A 12 44.82 2.83 -26.01
CA ILE A 12 43.88 3.72 -26.70
C ILE A 12 42.53 3.01 -26.93
N GLU A 13 42.57 1.74 -27.34
CA GLU A 13 41.38 0.91 -27.53
C GLU A 13 40.61 0.71 -26.21
N ASN A 14 41.31 0.45 -25.10
CA ASN A 14 40.69 0.35 -23.78
C ASN A 14 40.08 1.68 -23.31
N LEU A 15 40.74 2.81 -23.62
CA LEU A 15 40.22 4.14 -23.28
C LEU A 15 38.94 4.46 -24.08
N LEU A 16 38.92 4.13 -25.37
CA LEU A 16 37.75 4.29 -26.24
C LEU A 16 36.61 3.36 -25.83
N ALA A 17 36.90 2.12 -25.39
CA ALA A 17 35.91 1.20 -24.86
C ALA A 17 35.25 1.75 -23.58
N LEU A 18 36.04 2.30 -22.65
CA LEU A 18 35.54 2.97 -21.45
C LEU A 18 34.68 4.19 -21.79
N LEU A 19 35.08 4.99 -22.80
CA LEU A 19 34.31 6.14 -23.27
C LEU A 19 32.94 5.71 -23.84
N TYR A 20 32.91 4.64 -24.63
CA TYR A 20 31.67 4.09 -25.17
C TYR A 20 30.74 3.55 -24.07
N ILE A 21 31.29 2.79 -23.11
CA ILE A 21 30.53 2.24 -21.99
C ILE A 21 29.92 3.35 -21.14
N THR A 22 30.68 4.41 -20.87
CA THR A 22 30.20 5.57 -20.09
C THR A 22 29.18 6.40 -20.87
N ALA A 23 29.38 6.63 -22.16
CA ALA A 23 28.43 7.34 -23.02
C ALA A 23 27.08 6.62 -23.13
N VAL A 24 27.07 5.28 -23.05
CA VAL A 24 25.84 4.48 -23.00
C VAL A 24 25.25 4.47 -21.59
N LEU A 25 26.03 4.27 -20.53
CA LEU A 25 25.47 4.16 -19.16
C LEU A 25 24.90 5.47 -18.61
N LEU A 26 25.46 6.62 -18.96
CA LEU A 26 25.02 7.94 -18.46
C LEU A 26 23.55 8.29 -18.79
N PRO A 27 23.06 8.19 -20.03
CA PRO A 27 21.66 8.44 -20.32
C PRO A 27 20.73 7.40 -19.66
N PHE A 28 21.15 6.13 -19.56
CA PHE A 28 20.37 5.09 -18.90
C PHE A 28 20.25 5.32 -17.40
N SER A 29 21.30 5.78 -16.72
CA SER A 29 21.22 6.11 -15.29
C SER A 29 20.32 7.33 -15.04
N HIS A 30 20.38 8.34 -15.91
CA HIS A 30 19.50 9.51 -15.83
C HIS A 30 18.03 9.13 -16.09
N LEU A 31 17.77 8.22 -17.04
CA LEU A 31 16.44 7.67 -17.28
C LEU A 31 15.97 6.81 -16.11
N TYR A 32 16.83 5.96 -15.54
CA TYR A 32 16.51 5.13 -14.38
C TYR A 32 16.14 5.98 -13.16
N ILE A 33 16.94 7.00 -12.84
CA ILE A 33 16.65 7.95 -11.75
C ILE A 33 15.35 8.70 -12.02
N LYS A 34 15.13 9.14 -13.27
CA LYS A 34 13.90 9.85 -13.65
C LYS A 34 12.67 8.97 -13.49
N VAL A 35 12.72 7.73 -13.99
CA VAL A 35 11.64 6.72 -13.90
C VAL A 35 11.38 6.34 -12.45
N PHE A 36 12.42 6.06 -11.65
CA PHE A 36 12.27 5.75 -10.22
C PHE A 36 11.66 6.93 -9.46
N LYS A 37 12.15 8.15 -9.71
CA LYS A 37 11.62 9.35 -9.05
C LYS A 37 10.18 9.62 -9.46
N THR A 38 9.79 9.39 -10.71
CA THR A 38 8.38 9.46 -11.13
C THR A 38 7.53 8.36 -10.52
N ASN A 39 8.01 7.12 -10.41
CA ASN A 39 7.25 6.05 -9.77
C ASN A 39 7.04 6.31 -8.28
N ILE A 40 8.07 6.80 -7.57
CA ILE A 40 7.95 7.21 -6.16
C ILE A 40 6.99 8.41 -6.00
N LEU A 41 7.02 9.37 -6.93
CA LEU A 41 6.10 10.51 -6.92
C LEU A 41 4.66 10.09 -7.27
N LEU A 42 4.47 9.14 -8.17
CA LEU A 42 3.16 8.57 -8.51
C LEU A 42 2.60 7.77 -7.33
N GLU A 43 3.39 6.88 -6.72
CA GLU A 43 3.00 6.18 -5.49
C GLU A 43 2.62 7.16 -4.37
N LYS A 44 3.40 8.23 -4.18
CA LYS A 44 3.10 9.23 -3.16
C LYS A 44 1.79 9.98 -3.47
N LYS A 45 1.53 10.28 -4.73
CA LYS A 45 0.32 10.99 -5.18
C LYS A 45 -0.92 10.11 -5.14
N GLU A 46 -0.79 8.80 -5.37
CA GLU A 46 -1.88 7.82 -5.22
C GLU A 46 -2.21 7.57 -3.74
N ARG A 47 -1.20 7.53 -2.84
CA ARG A 47 -1.43 7.49 -1.39
C ARG A 47 -2.16 8.71 -0.84
N GLU A 48 -2.09 9.85 -1.53
CA GLU A 48 -2.79 11.09 -1.15
C GLU A 48 -4.29 11.09 -1.48
N SER A 49 -4.79 10.14 -2.27
CA SER A 49 -6.22 9.97 -2.56
C SER A 49 -6.79 8.73 -1.86
N VAL A 50 -7.25 8.90 -0.62
CA VAL A 50 -8.15 7.93 -0.01
C VAL A 50 -9.49 8.05 -0.73
N PHE A 51 -9.75 7.11 -1.63
CA PHE A 51 -11.10 6.86 -2.09
C PHE A 51 -11.82 6.00 -1.04
N LEU A 52 -13.14 6.18 -0.93
CA LEU A 52 -14.04 5.28 -0.18
C LEU A 52 -13.78 3.79 -0.46
N GLU A 53 -13.24 3.52 -1.64
CA GLU A 53 -12.80 2.20 -2.08
C GLU A 53 -11.75 1.52 -1.21
N ASN A 54 -10.96 2.28 -0.44
CA ASN A 54 -9.87 1.79 0.41
C ASN A 54 -10.28 1.64 1.89
N ILE A 55 -11.52 2.00 2.26
CA ILE A 55 -12.11 1.69 3.57
C ILE A 55 -11.89 0.23 4.00
N PRO A 56 -11.96 -0.77 3.10
CA PRO A 56 -11.67 -2.17 3.42
C PRO A 56 -10.30 -2.38 4.04
N GLU A 57 -9.28 -1.81 3.41
CA GLU A 57 -7.87 -1.95 3.80
C GLU A 57 -7.61 -1.25 5.15
N TYR A 58 -8.32 -0.15 5.41
CA TYR A 58 -8.30 0.50 6.72
C TYR A 58 -8.94 -0.36 7.81
N LEU A 59 -10.04 -1.05 7.51
CA LEU A 59 -10.74 -1.90 8.47
C LEU A 59 -10.01 -3.22 8.73
N GLU A 60 -9.26 -3.76 7.78
CA GLU A 60 -8.37 -4.90 8.01
C GLU A 60 -7.37 -4.63 9.16
N ASN A 61 -6.91 -3.38 9.26
CA ASN A 61 -5.93 -2.96 10.27
C ASN A 61 -6.55 -2.57 11.63
N THR A 62 -7.89 -2.52 11.78
CA THR A 62 -8.54 -2.15 13.06
C THR A 62 -8.48 -3.21 14.15
N GLY A 63 -8.24 -4.47 13.78
CA GLY A 63 -8.28 -5.62 14.68
C GLY A 63 -9.69 -6.13 15.00
N TYR A 64 -9.80 -7.45 15.24
CA TYR A 64 -11.09 -8.15 15.38
C TYR A 64 -11.98 -7.62 16.51
N GLN A 65 -11.43 -7.39 17.71
CA GLN A 65 -12.22 -6.92 18.87
C GLN A 65 -12.86 -5.55 18.62
N ASN A 66 -12.14 -4.70 17.91
CA ASN A 66 -12.59 -3.36 17.58
C ASN A 66 -13.79 -3.42 16.60
N LEU A 67 -13.74 -4.32 15.62
CA LEU A 67 -14.88 -4.59 14.73
C LEU A 67 -16.06 -5.22 15.49
N GLU A 68 -15.80 -6.18 16.38
CA GLU A 68 -16.86 -6.85 17.14
C GLU A 68 -17.65 -5.85 18.02
N THR A 69 -16.96 -4.95 18.71
CA THR A 69 -17.59 -3.92 19.55
C THR A 69 -18.33 -2.84 18.76
N LYS A 70 -17.99 -2.66 17.48
CA LYS A 70 -18.54 -1.62 16.59
C LYS A 70 -19.50 -2.16 15.52
N THR A 71 -19.98 -3.38 15.72
CA THR A 71 -20.99 -4.03 14.87
C THR A 71 -22.25 -3.15 14.76
N GLY A 72 -22.79 -3.04 13.55
CA GLY A 72 -24.00 -2.28 13.23
C GLY A 72 -23.78 -1.20 12.18
N LYS A 73 -24.86 -0.44 11.91
CA LYS A 73 -24.88 0.64 10.92
C LYS A 73 -24.35 1.94 11.52
N LYS A 74 -23.43 2.60 10.82
CA LYS A 74 -22.90 3.90 11.20
C LYS A 74 -22.66 4.78 9.97
N SER A 75 -22.97 6.05 10.11
CA SER A 75 -22.68 7.07 9.11
C SER A 75 -21.70 8.08 9.68
N PHE A 76 -20.73 8.50 8.87
CA PHE A 76 -19.75 9.53 9.20
C PHE A 76 -19.85 10.69 8.22
N THR A 77 -19.72 11.89 8.75
CA THR A 77 -19.75 13.15 7.99
C THR A 77 -18.38 13.55 7.44
N SER A 78 -17.31 12.90 7.92
CA SER A 78 -15.95 13.08 7.45
C SER A 78 -15.13 11.78 7.59
N PHE A 79 -14.09 11.60 6.78
CA PHE A 79 -13.18 10.46 6.97
C PHE A 79 -12.39 10.57 8.27
N LYS A 80 -12.10 11.79 8.73
CA LYS A 80 -11.49 12.02 10.04
C LYS A 80 -12.33 11.42 11.18
N ASP A 81 -13.66 11.58 11.13
CA ASP A 81 -14.56 10.99 12.13
C ASP A 81 -14.57 9.46 12.06
N PHE A 82 -14.55 8.89 10.85
CA PHE A 82 -14.41 7.45 10.64
C PHE A 82 -13.11 6.94 11.29
N CYS A 83 -11.98 7.59 11.00
CA CYS A 83 -10.67 7.20 11.51
C CYS A 83 -10.59 7.28 13.04
N ASN A 84 -11.10 8.38 13.62
CA ASN A 84 -11.17 8.55 15.06
C ASN A 84 -12.05 7.49 15.71
N PHE A 85 -13.22 7.22 15.11
CA PHE A 85 -14.14 6.22 15.63
C PHE A 85 -13.49 4.85 15.67
N PHE A 86 -12.69 4.46 14.68
CA PHE A 86 -12.00 3.18 14.65
C PHE A 86 -10.60 3.17 15.29
N HIS A 87 -10.12 4.30 15.82
CA HIS A 87 -8.75 4.47 16.33
C HIS A 87 -7.66 4.15 15.29
N LEU A 88 -7.90 4.56 14.04
CA LEU A 88 -6.99 4.35 12.93
C LEU A 88 -6.06 5.54 12.71
N SER A 89 -4.80 5.25 12.38
CA SER A 89 -3.85 6.25 11.89
C SER A 89 -4.11 6.53 10.41
N CYS A 90 -5.09 7.37 10.13
CA CYS A 90 -5.35 7.83 8.77
C CYS A 90 -4.43 8.98 8.42
N PHE A 91 -3.83 8.93 7.22
CA PHE A 91 -3.10 10.06 6.68
C PHE A 91 -4.11 11.15 6.27
N GLU A 92 -3.80 12.41 6.57
CA GLU A 92 -4.61 13.54 6.12
C GLU A 92 -4.61 13.56 4.59
N THR A 93 -5.71 13.11 4.00
CA THR A 93 -5.95 13.24 2.57
C THR A 93 -6.66 14.54 2.29
N LYS A 94 -6.41 15.09 1.09
CA LYS A 94 -7.23 16.17 0.54
C LYS A 94 -8.61 15.60 0.19
N GLU A 95 -9.41 15.30 1.20
CA GLU A 95 -10.80 14.94 1.00
C GLU A 95 -11.51 16.09 0.28
N LYS A 96 -12.43 15.74 -0.62
CA LYS A 96 -13.52 16.66 -0.93
C LYS A 96 -14.34 16.79 0.35
N GLU A 97 -14.40 17.98 0.92
CA GLU A 97 -15.26 18.30 2.06
C GLU A 97 -16.67 17.72 1.82
N ASN A 98 -17.24 17.08 2.84
CA ASN A 98 -18.60 16.49 2.88
C ASN A 98 -18.83 15.16 2.14
N THR A 99 -17.84 14.26 2.12
CA THR A 99 -18.08 12.89 1.66
C THR A 99 -18.72 12.07 2.78
N LEU A 100 -20.01 11.75 2.63
CA LEU A 100 -20.74 10.95 3.61
C LEU A 100 -20.32 9.49 3.50
N ILE A 101 -19.91 8.88 4.60
CA ILE A 101 -19.42 7.50 4.65
C ILE A 101 -20.44 6.65 5.41
N ASN A 102 -21.17 5.78 4.72
CA ASN A 102 -22.00 4.79 5.38
C ASN A 102 -21.29 3.44 5.45
N ILE A 103 -21.30 2.84 6.64
CA ILE A 103 -20.82 1.49 6.86
C ILE A 103 -21.86 0.67 7.61
N ASP A 104 -21.94 -0.61 7.28
CA ASP A 104 -22.68 -1.62 8.04
C ASP A 104 -21.75 -2.80 8.31
N ILE A 105 -21.48 -3.06 9.58
CA ILE A 105 -20.67 -4.21 10.01
C ILE A 105 -21.63 -5.25 10.57
N GLN A 106 -21.67 -6.42 9.96
CA GLN A 106 -22.55 -7.53 10.33
C GLN A 106 -21.74 -8.77 10.67
N LYS A 107 -22.08 -9.40 11.79
CA LYS A 107 -21.54 -10.71 12.15
C LYS A 107 -22.19 -11.77 11.26
N THR A 108 -21.39 -12.52 10.51
CA THR A 108 -21.92 -13.61 9.68
C THR A 108 -22.16 -14.86 10.52
N GLU A 109 -22.78 -15.88 9.91
CA GLU A 109 -22.90 -17.22 10.50
C GLU A 109 -21.58 -18.02 10.43
N TYR A 110 -20.63 -17.59 9.59
CA TYR A 110 -19.35 -18.26 9.39
C TYR A 110 -18.36 -17.87 10.49
N TYR A 111 -17.61 -18.86 10.99
CA TYR A 111 -16.61 -18.64 12.03
C TYR A 111 -15.46 -19.64 11.95
N TYR A 112 -14.34 -19.25 12.53
CA TYR A 112 -13.20 -20.10 12.83
C TYR A 112 -13.13 -20.35 14.33
N LEU A 113 -12.48 -21.44 14.75
CA LEU A 113 -12.12 -21.65 16.14
C LEU A 113 -10.67 -21.23 16.33
N ASN A 114 -10.41 -20.38 17.32
CA ASN A 114 -9.04 -20.07 17.71
C ASN A 114 -8.41 -21.22 18.54
N LYS A 115 -7.14 -21.06 18.91
CA LYS A 115 -6.40 -22.03 19.75
C LYS A 115 -7.12 -22.36 21.08
N ASN A 116 -7.95 -21.44 21.58
CA ASN A 116 -8.70 -21.56 22.83
C ASN A 116 -10.14 -22.06 22.63
N LEU A 117 -10.48 -22.59 21.44
CA LEU A 117 -11.83 -23.06 21.07
C LEU A 117 -12.92 -21.98 21.10
N GLN A 118 -12.54 -20.71 21.03
CA GLN A 118 -13.46 -19.59 20.93
C GLN A 118 -13.83 -19.35 19.46
N LYS A 119 -15.11 -19.04 19.22
CA LYS A 119 -15.63 -18.75 17.88
C LYS A 119 -15.24 -17.33 17.46
N LEU A 120 -14.43 -17.23 16.42
CA LEU A 120 -14.07 -16.00 15.73
C LEU A 120 -14.88 -15.89 14.44
N PHE A 121 -15.85 -14.98 14.43
CA PHE A 121 -16.79 -14.88 13.32
C PHE A 121 -16.22 -14.05 12.17
N ILE A 122 -16.58 -14.40 10.95
CA ILE A 122 -16.29 -13.55 9.79
C ILE A 122 -17.26 -12.36 9.86
N PHE A 123 -16.76 -11.14 9.69
CA PHE A 123 -17.61 -9.96 9.59
C PHE A 123 -17.85 -9.61 8.13
N LYS A 124 -19.11 -9.37 7.77
CA LYS A 124 -19.49 -8.76 6.50
C LYS A 124 -19.54 -7.25 6.71
N ILE A 125 -18.77 -6.52 5.93
CA ILE A 125 -18.70 -5.07 5.97
C ILE A 125 -19.29 -4.55 4.65
N THR A 126 -20.25 -3.65 4.73
CA THR A 126 -20.91 -3.06 3.57
C THR A 126 -20.72 -1.56 3.61
N THR A 127 -20.19 -1.00 2.53
CA THR A 127 -20.15 0.45 2.29
C THR A 127 -21.09 0.80 1.14
N ASP A 128 -21.25 2.10 0.85
CA ASP A 128 -22.08 2.54 -0.28
C ASP A 128 -21.56 2.02 -1.64
N THR A 129 -20.28 1.65 -1.74
CA THR A 129 -19.64 1.25 -3.00
C THR A 129 -19.24 -0.22 -3.07
N LYS A 130 -18.96 -0.86 -1.93
CA LYS A 130 -18.39 -2.21 -1.88
C LYS A 130 -18.93 -3.04 -0.73
N GLU A 131 -18.91 -4.35 -0.93
CA GLU A 131 -19.11 -5.35 0.10
C GLU A 131 -17.80 -6.15 0.26
N LEU A 132 -17.45 -6.46 1.50
CA LEU A 132 -16.20 -7.10 1.88
C LEU A 132 -16.42 -8.01 3.10
N TYR A 133 -15.56 -9.02 3.22
CA TYR A 133 -15.57 -9.94 4.34
C TYR A 133 -14.25 -9.81 5.10
N TYR A 134 -14.32 -9.37 6.35
CA TYR A 134 -13.20 -9.38 7.27
C TYR A 134 -13.06 -10.78 7.86
N ILE A 135 -11.94 -11.42 7.55
CA ILE A 135 -11.58 -12.74 8.04
C ILE A 135 -10.56 -12.56 9.16
N PRO A 136 -10.85 -12.96 10.41
CA PRO A 136 -9.90 -12.84 11.50
C PRO A 136 -8.65 -13.68 11.24
N TYR A 137 -7.47 -13.06 11.31
CA TYR A 137 -6.21 -13.80 11.29
C TYR A 137 -6.01 -14.55 12.61
N LEU A 138 -5.58 -15.81 12.53
CA LEU A 138 -5.44 -16.70 13.69
C LEU A 138 -4.32 -16.29 14.67
N GLU A 139 -3.47 -15.33 14.30
CA GLU A 139 -2.34 -14.83 15.11
C GLU A 139 -2.70 -13.61 15.99
N ASP A 140 -3.83 -12.94 15.75
CA ASP A 140 -4.18 -11.64 16.38
C ASP A 140 -4.57 -11.69 17.87
N TYR A 141 -4.35 -12.80 18.57
CA TYR A 141 -4.76 -13.01 19.97
C TYR A 141 -3.61 -13.33 20.94
N GLU A 142 -2.36 -12.97 20.60
CA GLU A 142 -1.20 -13.05 21.52
C GLU A 142 -0.93 -11.77 22.32
N LYS A 143 -1.92 -10.89 22.57
CA LYS A 143 -1.77 -9.76 23.49
C LYS A 143 -2.88 -9.65 24.52
#